data_AF-A0A815VVB4-F1
#
_entry.id   AF-A0A815VVB4-F1
#
_cell.length_a   1.000
_cell.length_b   1.000
_cell.length_c   1.000
_cell.angle_alpha   90.00
_cell.angle_beta   90.00
_cell.angle_gamma   90.00
#
_symmetry.space_group_name_H-M   'P 1'
#
loop_
_entity.id
_entity.type
_entity.pdbx_description
1 polymer ?
#
loop_
_entity_poly.entity_id
_entity_poly.type
_entity_poly.pdbx_seq_one_letter_code
_entity_poly.pdbx_strand_id
1 'polypeptide(L)'
;MNSKFLVIGVVVVTALALGLGIIIGHFAITKPTHNTSWKHDRLTKSADQRNYQTFIDSIQATNIEINLKDLTSRPHLAGLPEDLESAQVIEQRWITDGLKVTKPKYNVLLSYPDDNNPNRVTLTNSDGTLIFQTAGVEHVYDTTQPKTVNPFIAYTPNGTVSS
;
A
#
# COMPACT_ATOMS: atom_id res chain seq x y z
N MET A 1 -74.79 36.36 21.66
CA MET A 1 -73.47 35.73 21.84
C MET A 1 -72.44 36.69 21.27
N ASN A 2 -71.55 37.23 22.11
CA ASN A 2 -70.74 38.41 21.76
C ASN A 2 -69.65 38.05 20.74
N SER A 3 -69.84 38.51 19.49
CA SER A 3 -68.94 38.25 18.35
C SER A 3 -67.46 38.56 18.63
N LYS A 4 -67.20 39.53 19.52
CA LYS A 4 -65.84 39.88 19.96
C LYS A 4 -65.12 38.74 20.68
N PHE A 5 -65.80 37.96 21.52
CA PHE A 5 -65.18 36.83 22.22
C PHE A 5 -64.94 35.64 21.30
N LEU A 6 -65.78 35.47 20.27
CA LEU A 6 -65.59 34.44 19.24
C LEU A 6 -64.37 34.76 18.35
N VAL A 7 -64.19 36.03 17.97
CA VAL A 7 -63.02 36.47 17.20
C VAL A 7 -61.73 36.28 18.02
N ILE A 8 -61.73 36.65 19.31
CA ILE A 8 -60.57 36.46 20.19
C ILE A 8 -60.23 34.97 20.34
N GLY A 9 -61.25 34.11 20.52
CA GLY A 9 -61.04 32.66 20.60
C GLY A 9 -60.39 32.08 19.35
N VAL A 10 -60.84 32.48 18.17
CA VAL A 10 -60.26 32.03 16.89
C VAL A 10 -58.81 32.49 16.76
N VAL A 11 -58.49 33.74 17.10
CA VAL A 11 -57.11 34.27 17.03
C VAL A 11 -56.17 33.49 17.94
N VAL A 12 -56.59 33.17 19.17
CA VAL A 12 -55.77 32.41 20.13
C VAL A 12 -55.50 30.99 19.63
N VAL A 13 -56.52 30.29 19.12
CA VAL A 13 -56.35 28.93 18.58
C VAL A 13 -55.43 28.92 17.36
N THR A 14 -55.55 29.93 16.49
CA THR A 14 -54.70 30.04 15.29
C THR A 14 -53.24 30.29 15.68
N ALA A 15 -53.00 31.15 16.68
CA ALA A 15 -51.65 31.42 17.19
C ALA A 15 -51.00 30.18 17.82
N LEU A 16 -51.77 29.39 18.58
CA LEU A 16 -51.30 28.13 19.16
C LEU A 16 -50.96 27.09 18.08
N ALA A 17 -51.79 26.97 17.05
CA ALA A 17 -51.55 26.05 15.95
C ALA A 17 -50.28 26.43 15.15
N LEU A 18 -50.07 27.72 14.89
CA LEU A 18 -48.85 28.21 14.24
C LEU A 18 -47.60 27.97 15.10
N GLY A 19 -47.68 28.23 16.41
CA GLY A 19 -46.58 27.96 17.33
C GLY A 19 -46.17 26.49 17.34
N LEU A 20 -47.15 25.58 17.43
CA LEU A 20 -46.91 24.13 17.38
C LEU A 20 -46.34 23.69 16.03
N GLY A 21 -46.84 24.23 14.92
CA GLY A 21 -46.34 23.95 13.58
C GLY A 21 -44.87 24.36 13.39
N ILE A 22 -44.47 25.51 13.94
CA ILE A 22 -43.07 25.98 13.88
C ILE A 22 -42.15 25.08 14.71
N ILE A 23 -42.58 24.66 15.90
CA ILE A 23 -41.79 23.76 16.76
C ILE A 23 -41.59 22.41 16.05
N ILE A 24 -42.66 21.81 15.54
CA ILE A 24 -42.57 20.54 14.82
C ILE A 24 -41.70 20.68 13.57
N GLY A 25 -41.88 21.75 12.78
CA GLY A 25 -41.06 22.01 11.60
C GLY A 25 -39.58 22.18 11.95
N HIS A 26 -39.26 22.85 13.05
CA HIS A 26 -37.88 23.05 13.49
C HIS A 26 -37.18 21.72 13.85
N PHE A 27 -37.90 20.79 14.50
CA PHE A 27 -37.33 19.51 14.90
C PHE A 27 -37.49 18.39 13.85
N ALA A 28 -38.38 18.54 12.88
CA ALA A 28 -38.60 17.56 11.81
C ALA A 28 -37.64 17.73 10.61
N ILE A 29 -36.99 18.89 10.46
CA ILE A 29 -36.00 19.10 9.41
C ILE A 29 -34.65 18.52 9.87
N THR A 30 -34.44 17.24 9.57
CA THR A 30 -33.10 16.67 9.56
C THR A 30 -32.35 17.28 8.36
N LYS A 31 -31.32 18.10 8.63
CA LYS A 31 -30.41 18.54 7.56
C LYS A 31 -29.70 17.29 7.02
N PRO A 32 -29.73 16.99 5.70
CA PRO A 32 -28.90 15.94 5.17
C PRO A 32 -27.45 16.39 5.35
N THR A 33 -26.76 15.80 6.31
CA THR A 33 -25.31 15.85 6.37
C THR A 33 -24.81 15.21 5.07
N HIS A 34 -24.27 16.04 4.18
CA HIS A 34 -23.62 15.58 2.97
C HIS A 34 -22.27 14.96 3.38
N ASN A 35 -22.32 13.82 4.06
CA ASN A 35 -21.15 12.97 4.25
C ASN A 35 -20.82 12.40 2.89
N THR A 36 -19.66 12.78 2.36
CA THR A 36 -18.94 12.08 1.30
C THR A 36 -18.54 10.68 1.79
N SER A 37 -19.53 9.83 2.08
CA SER A 37 -19.38 8.42 2.37
C SER A 37 -19.55 7.65 1.07
N TRP A 38 -18.57 7.82 0.18
CA TRP A 38 -18.48 6.96 -0.99
C TRP A 38 -17.94 5.60 -0.53
N LYS A 39 -18.87 4.71 -0.19
CA LYS A 39 -18.73 3.24 -0.25
C LYS A 39 -17.83 2.52 0.78
N HIS A 40 -17.93 2.83 2.07
CA HIS A 40 -17.54 1.84 3.10
C HIS A 40 -18.66 0.84 3.45
N ASP A 41 -19.90 1.10 3.05
CA ASP A 41 -21.08 0.38 3.56
C ASP A 41 -21.34 -1.00 2.90
N ARG A 42 -20.58 -1.36 1.86
CA ARG A 42 -20.73 -2.66 1.17
C ARG A 42 -19.68 -3.70 1.55
N LEU A 43 -18.62 -3.33 2.27
CA LEU A 43 -17.63 -4.28 2.79
C LEU A 43 -17.86 -4.65 4.26
N THR A 44 -18.66 -3.88 4.99
CA THR A 44 -18.85 -3.99 6.44
C THR A 44 -20.07 -4.80 6.87
N LYS A 45 -20.96 -5.19 5.94
CA LYS A 45 -22.20 -5.91 6.32
C LYS A 45 -22.02 -7.39 6.68
N SER A 46 -20.84 -7.98 6.49
CA SER A 46 -20.59 -9.40 6.78
C SER A 46 -19.39 -9.68 7.70
N ALA A 47 -18.59 -8.67 8.05
CA ALA A 47 -17.58 -8.77 9.09
C ALA A 47 -18.07 -7.97 10.29
N ASP A 48 -18.17 -8.62 11.44
CA ASP A 48 -18.56 -8.00 12.71
C ASP A 48 -17.77 -6.68 12.89
N GLN A 49 -18.45 -5.53 12.80
CA GLN A 49 -17.82 -4.19 12.69
C GLN A 49 -16.76 -3.96 13.77
N ARG A 50 -16.93 -4.57 14.95
CA ARG A 50 -15.98 -4.55 16.07
C ARG A 50 -14.66 -5.24 15.73
N ASN A 51 -14.71 -6.43 15.13
CA ASN A 51 -13.51 -7.18 14.73
C ASN A 51 -12.72 -6.44 13.65
N TYR A 52 -13.41 -5.74 12.75
CA TYR A 52 -12.77 -4.91 11.74
C TYR A 52 -12.00 -3.73 12.37
N GLN A 53 -12.63 -2.97 13.27
CA GLN A 53 -11.97 -1.83 13.89
C GLN A 53 -10.78 -2.27 14.76
N THR A 54 -10.95 -3.33 15.55
CA THR A 54 -9.84 -3.90 16.34
C THR A 54 -8.68 -4.34 15.46
N PHE A 55 -8.95 -4.93 14.28
CA PHE A 55 -7.90 -5.27 13.33
C PHE A 55 -7.16 -4.02 12.81
N ILE A 56 -7.87 -2.99 12.37
CA ILE A 56 -7.25 -1.75 11.88
C ILE A 56 -6.42 -1.08 12.98
N ASP A 57 -6.95 -1.00 14.20
CA ASP A 57 -6.26 -0.40 15.35
C ASP A 57 -5.02 -1.20 15.80
N SER A 58 -4.96 -2.50 15.46
CA SER A 58 -3.80 -3.34 15.77
C SER A 58 -2.58 -3.08 14.88
N ILE A 59 -2.75 -2.40 13.74
CA ILE A 59 -1.67 -2.11 12.80
C ILE A 59 -0.86 -0.92 13.30
N GLN A 60 0.41 -1.15 13.63
CA GLN A 60 1.30 -0.12 14.19
C GLN A 60 2.43 0.25 13.21
N ALA A 61 2.61 1.54 12.95
CA ALA A 61 3.67 2.05 12.08
C ALA A 61 5.07 1.63 12.54
N THR A 62 5.32 1.59 13.86
CA THR A 62 6.59 1.12 14.44
C THR A 62 6.93 -0.31 14.04
N ASN A 63 5.94 -1.20 14.02
CA ASN A 63 6.16 -2.60 13.61
C ASN A 63 6.47 -2.68 12.11
N ILE A 64 5.82 -1.85 11.29
CA ILE A 64 6.11 -1.75 9.85
C ILE A 64 7.54 -1.26 9.63
N GLU A 65 7.99 -0.24 10.38
CA GLU A 65 9.36 0.28 10.29
C GLU A 65 10.40 -0.78 10.67
N ILE A 66 10.20 -1.50 11.77
CA ILE A 66 11.10 -2.59 12.20
C ILE A 66 11.15 -3.69 11.14
N ASN A 67 10.00 -4.09 10.61
CA ASN A 67 9.91 -5.10 9.57
C ASN A 67 10.63 -4.67 8.30
N LEU A 68 10.44 -3.41 7.88
CA LEU A 68 11.09 -2.87 6.71
C LEU A 68 12.61 -2.88 6.89
N LYS A 69 13.12 -2.37 8.02
CA LYS A 69 14.56 -2.35 8.33
C LYS A 69 15.19 -3.74 8.27
N ASP A 70 14.51 -4.74 8.82
CA ASP A 70 15.02 -6.13 8.83
C ASP A 70 15.03 -6.73 7.42
N LEU A 71 13.91 -6.62 6.70
CA LEU A 71 13.74 -7.20 5.36
C LEU A 71 14.58 -6.50 4.28
N THR A 72 14.99 -5.25 4.48
CA THR A 72 15.85 -4.51 3.55
C THR A 72 17.31 -4.46 3.98
N SER A 73 17.71 -5.19 5.03
CA SER A 73 19.09 -5.17 5.53
C SER A 73 20.10 -5.76 4.55
N ARG A 74 19.65 -6.62 3.63
CA ARG A 74 20.46 -7.24 2.57
C ARG A 74 19.70 -7.33 1.25
N PRO A 75 20.39 -7.25 0.09
CA PRO A 75 19.86 -7.63 -1.20
C PRO A 75 19.37 -9.09 -1.17
N HIS A 76 18.15 -9.33 -1.66
CA HIS A 76 17.49 -10.64 -1.62
C HIS A 76 16.94 -10.96 -3.01
N LEU A 77 17.85 -11.06 -3.98
CA LEU A 77 17.49 -11.42 -5.35
C LEU A 77 17.00 -12.87 -5.39
N ALA A 78 15.90 -13.11 -6.10
CA ALA A 78 15.24 -14.41 -6.18
C ALA A 78 16.24 -15.54 -6.44
N GLY A 79 16.14 -16.64 -5.70
CA GLY A 79 16.96 -17.84 -5.88
C GLY A 79 18.39 -17.78 -5.32
N LEU A 80 18.81 -16.65 -4.76
CA LEU A 80 20.05 -16.55 -3.99
C LEU A 80 19.84 -16.97 -2.52
N PRO A 81 20.92 -17.30 -1.77
CA PRO A 81 20.81 -17.66 -0.35
C PRO A 81 20.08 -16.62 0.51
N GLU A 82 20.28 -15.33 0.25
CA GLU A 82 19.68 -14.22 1.01
C GLU A 82 18.15 -14.13 0.83
N ASP A 83 17.64 -14.55 -0.34
CA ASP A 83 16.20 -14.68 -0.59
C ASP A 83 15.61 -15.82 0.26
N LEU A 84 16.33 -16.93 0.41
CA LEU A 84 15.93 -18.02 1.29
C LEU A 84 15.93 -17.61 2.77
N GLU A 85 16.92 -16.85 3.22
CA GLU A 85 16.96 -16.28 4.57
C GLU A 85 15.74 -15.40 4.84
N SER A 86 15.41 -14.50 3.90
CA SER A 86 14.25 -13.63 4.01
C SER A 86 12.94 -14.42 4.10
N ALA A 87 12.81 -15.49 3.30
CA ALA A 87 11.67 -16.40 3.37
C ALA A 87 11.58 -17.15 4.71
N GLN A 88 12.72 -17.51 5.32
CA GLN A 88 12.76 -18.14 6.65
C GLN A 88 12.34 -17.17 7.76
N VAL A 89 12.75 -15.90 7.68
CA VAL A 89 12.33 -14.86 8.63
C VAL A 89 10.81 -14.70 8.62
N ILE A 90 10.19 -14.62 7.43
CA ILE A 90 8.73 -14.52 7.28
C ILE A 90 8.04 -15.78 7.82
N GLU A 91 8.53 -16.96 7.44
CA GLU A 91 8.00 -18.25 7.92
C GLU A 91 7.99 -18.32 9.44
N GLN A 92 9.11 -17.97 10.08
CA GLN A 92 9.22 -18.01 11.54
C GLN A 92 8.26 -17.03 12.23
N ARG A 93 8.14 -15.80 11.71
CA ARG A 93 7.23 -14.79 12.26
C ARG A 93 5.78 -15.25 12.19
N TRP A 94 5.35 -15.77 11.05
CA TRP A 94 3.99 -16.27 10.88
C TRP A 94 3.68 -17.48 11.77
N ILE A 95 4.65 -18.39 11.97
CA ILE A 95 4.50 -19.49 12.95
C ILE A 95 4.35 -18.93 14.36
N THR A 96 5.17 -17.95 14.74
CA THR A 96 5.10 -17.28 16.05
C THR A 96 3.77 -16.56 16.26
N ASP A 97 3.20 -15.96 15.21
CA ASP A 97 1.88 -15.31 15.24
C ASP A 97 0.70 -16.32 15.27
N GLY A 98 1.00 -17.63 15.27
CA GLY A 98 0.00 -18.70 15.39
C GLY A 98 -0.62 -19.15 14.06
N LEU A 99 -0.01 -18.80 12.93
CA LEU A 99 -0.48 -19.23 11.61
C LEU A 99 0.05 -20.62 11.26
N LYS A 100 -0.73 -21.38 10.49
CA LYS A 100 -0.26 -22.58 9.82
C LYS A 100 0.47 -22.18 8.53
N VAL A 101 1.78 -22.40 8.49
CA VAL A 101 2.65 -21.95 7.40
C VAL A 101 3.13 -23.13 6.55
N THR A 102 3.25 -22.89 5.24
CA THR A 102 3.91 -23.81 4.29
C THR A 102 4.79 -23.00 3.35
N LYS A 103 6.01 -23.49 3.08
CA LYS A 103 6.96 -22.87 2.14
C LYS A 103 7.21 -23.77 0.93
N PRO A 104 6.38 -23.68 -0.13
CA PRO A 104 6.56 -24.51 -1.33
C PRO A 104 7.85 -24.13 -2.08
N LYS A 105 8.44 -25.10 -2.77
CA LYS A 105 9.67 -24.93 -3.56
C LYS A 105 9.42 -25.32 -5.00
N TYR A 106 9.96 -24.54 -5.93
CA TYR A 106 9.86 -24.79 -7.36
C TYR A 106 11.22 -24.66 -8.00
N ASN A 107 11.52 -25.55 -8.94
CA ASN A 107 12.68 -25.44 -9.81
C ASN A 107 12.26 -24.64 -11.04
N VAL A 108 12.64 -23.37 -11.07
CA VAL A 108 12.34 -22.45 -12.17
C VAL A 108 13.63 -22.00 -12.85
N LEU A 109 13.56 -21.71 -14.14
CA LEU A 109 14.67 -21.13 -14.87
C LEU A 109 14.81 -19.66 -14.46
N LEU A 110 15.96 -19.29 -13.90
CA LEU A 110 16.33 -17.91 -13.56
C LEU A 110 17.50 -17.45 -14.44
N SER A 111 17.75 -16.14 -14.46
CA SER A 111 18.82 -15.51 -15.23
C SER A 111 19.57 -14.53 -14.34
N TYR A 112 20.90 -14.57 -14.39
CA TYR A 112 21.82 -13.73 -13.62
C TYR A 112 22.94 -13.22 -14.54
N PRO A 113 23.55 -12.07 -14.22
CA PRO A 113 24.75 -11.60 -14.92
C PRO A 113 25.96 -12.48 -14.60
N ASP A 114 26.98 -12.40 -15.45
CA ASP A 114 28.31 -12.91 -15.11
C ASP A 114 29.06 -11.86 -14.28
N ASP A 115 29.39 -12.22 -13.04
CA ASP A 115 30.13 -11.36 -12.12
C ASP A 115 31.56 -11.05 -12.58
N ASN A 116 32.18 -11.97 -13.35
CA ASN A 116 33.54 -11.81 -13.87
C ASN A 116 33.57 -11.09 -15.22
N ASN A 117 32.44 -11.10 -15.95
CA ASN A 117 32.29 -10.45 -17.24
C ASN A 117 31.06 -9.50 -17.23
N PRO A 118 31.17 -8.31 -16.59
CA PRO A 118 30.05 -7.38 -16.49
C PRO A 118 29.60 -6.89 -17.87
N ASN A 119 28.29 -6.73 -18.04
CA ASN A 119 27.70 -6.19 -19.27
C ASN A 119 28.15 -4.73 -19.47
N ARG A 120 28.58 -4.38 -20.69
CA ARG A 120 29.04 -3.04 -21.03
C ARG A 120 28.48 -2.59 -22.36
N VAL A 121 28.32 -1.27 -22.50
CA VAL A 121 28.05 -0.60 -23.77
C VAL A 121 29.23 0.31 -24.05
N THR A 122 29.80 0.19 -25.24
CA THR A 122 30.95 0.97 -25.69
C THR A 122 30.58 1.83 -26.90
N LEU A 123 31.20 2.99 -26.99
CA LEU A 123 31.20 3.82 -28.18
C LEU A 123 32.62 3.81 -28.74
N THR A 124 32.78 3.43 -30.00
CA THR A 124 34.07 3.34 -30.69
C THR A 124 34.07 4.21 -31.94
N ASN A 125 35.24 4.74 -32.30
CA ASN A 125 35.46 5.37 -33.61
C ASN A 125 35.51 4.31 -34.73
N SER A 126 35.51 4.77 -35.98
CA SER A 126 35.60 3.91 -37.18
C SER A 126 36.88 3.09 -37.27
N ASP A 127 37.94 3.51 -36.58
CA ASP A 127 39.23 2.80 -36.47
C ASP A 127 39.26 1.80 -35.30
N GLY A 128 38.16 1.66 -34.55
CA GLY A 128 38.05 0.81 -33.37
C GLY A 128 38.51 1.47 -32.07
N THR A 129 38.92 2.73 -32.09
CA THR A 129 39.38 3.44 -30.88
C THR A 129 38.22 3.67 -29.92
N LEU A 130 38.38 3.30 -28.64
CA LEU A 130 37.36 3.50 -27.61
C LEU A 130 37.17 4.99 -27.29
N ILE A 131 35.95 5.48 -27.42
CA ILE A 131 35.55 6.84 -27.07
C ILE A 131 34.91 6.87 -25.68
N PHE A 132 34.04 5.91 -25.40
CA PHE A 132 33.30 5.84 -24.14
C PHE A 132 32.94 4.39 -23.80
N GLN A 133 32.83 4.11 -22.50
CA GLN A 133 32.41 2.81 -21.98
C GLN A 133 31.56 3.01 -20.72
N THR A 134 30.45 2.28 -20.62
CA THR A 134 29.65 2.24 -19.39
C THR A 134 30.39 1.51 -18.26
N ALA A 135 30.09 1.86 -17.01
CA ALA A 135 30.77 1.28 -15.85
C ALA A 135 30.57 -0.24 -15.71
N GLY A 136 29.42 -0.77 -16.17
CA GLY A 136 29.05 -2.19 -16.11
C GLY A 136 28.75 -2.74 -14.71
N VAL A 137 29.07 -1.95 -13.68
CA VAL A 137 28.82 -2.22 -12.27
C VAL A 137 28.30 -0.94 -11.62
N GLU A 138 27.52 -1.06 -10.55
CA GLU A 138 27.09 0.11 -9.79
C GLU A 138 28.24 0.72 -9.00
N HIS A 139 28.16 2.04 -8.77
CA HIS A 139 29.13 2.72 -7.92
C HIS A 139 28.83 2.41 -6.45
N VAL A 140 29.82 1.87 -5.74
CA VAL A 140 29.69 1.55 -4.31
C VAL A 140 29.96 2.83 -3.50
N TYR A 141 28.90 3.42 -2.96
CA TYR A 141 29.01 4.60 -2.08
C TYR A 141 29.39 4.25 -0.64
N ASP A 142 29.05 3.04 -0.20
CA ASP A 142 29.28 2.53 1.15
C ASP A 142 29.81 1.11 1.07
N THR A 143 31.09 0.94 1.41
CA THR A 143 31.79 -0.36 1.34
C THR A 143 31.39 -1.33 2.44
N THR A 144 30.59 -0.87 3.42
CA THR A 144 30.02 -1.75 4.46
C THR A 144 28.76 -2.45 3.98
N GLN A 145 28.15 -1.99 2.87
CA GLN A 145 26.95 -2.62 2.32
C GLN A 145 27.28 -3.93 1.61
N PRO A 146 26.42 -4.95 1.75
CA PRO A 146 26.55 -6.21 1.02
C PRO A 146 26.52 -5.98 -0.49
N LYS A 147 27.29 -6.78 -1.22
CA LYS A 147 27.40 -6.72 -2.67
C LYS A 147 26.03 -6.98 -3.33
N THR A 148 25.68 -6.16 -4.32
CA THR A 148 24.54 -6.36 -5.21
C THR A 148 24.97 -7.01 -6.52
N VAL A 149 24.01 -7.57 -7.28
CA VAL A 149 24.30 -8.08 -8.63
C VAL A 149 24.59 -6.93 -9.58
N ASN A 150 25.42 -7.19 -10.60
CA ASN A 150 25.69 -6.21 -11.65
C ASN A 150 24.40 -5.88 -12.44
N PRO A 151 24.26 -4.65 -12.97
CA PRO A 151 23.13 -4.31 -13.83
C PRO A 151 23.02 -5.23 -15.06
N PHE A 152 21.83 -5.76 -15.31
CA PHE A 152 21.55 -6.66 -16.42
C PHE A 152 20.07 -6.69 -16.79
N ILE A 153 19.77 -7.27 -17.94
CA ILE A 153 18.39 -7.57 -18.35
C ILE A 153 18.23 -9.09 -18.26
N ALA A 154 17.32 -9.56 -17.41
CA ALA A 154 17.09 -10.99 -17.26
C ALA A 154 16.62 -11.63 -18.58
N TYR A 155 17.12 -12.84 -18.85
CA TYR A 155 16.81 -13.68 -20.02
C TYR A 155 17.31 -13.17 -21.38
N THR A 156 18.09 -12.09 -21.44
CA THR A 156 18.74 -11.71 -22.70
C THR A 156 19.84 -12.72 -23.07
N PRO A 157 19.97 -13.08 -24.36
CA PRO A 157 21.06 -13.93 -24.80
C PRO A 157 22.41 -13.23 -24.62
N ASN A 158 23.45 -14.01 -24.36
CA ASN A 158 24.82 -13.50 -24.37
C ASN A 158 25.25 -13.19 -25.81
N GLY A 159 25.88 -12.02 -26.02
CA GLY A 159 26.46 -11.64 -27.29
C GLY A 159 27.00 -10.21 -27.29
N THR A 160 28.03 -9.99 -28.10
CA THR A 160 28.55 -8.65 -28.41
C THR A 160 28.14 -8.30 -29.83
N VAL A 161 27.46 -7.16 -30.00
CA VAL A 161 27.02 -6.66 -31.32
C VAL A 161 27.59 -5.27 -31.53
N SER A 162 28.12 -5.03 -32.73
CA SER A 162 28.63 -3.73 -33.18
C SER A 162 28.07 -3.41 -34.56
N SER A 163 27.79 -2.14 -34.83
CA SER A 163 27.37 -1.62 -36.15
C SER A 163 28.56 -1.12 -36.95
#